data_AF-A0A2N6BSZ6-F1
#
_entry.id   AF-A0A2N6BSZ6-F1
#
_cell.length_a   1.000
_cell.length_b   1.000
_cell.length_c   1.000
_cell.angle_alpha   90.00
_cell.angle_beta   90.00
_cell.angle_gamma   90.00
#
_symmetry.space_group_name_H-M   'P 1'
#
loop_
_entity.id
_entity.type
_entity.pdbx_description
1 polymer ?
#
loop_
_entity_poly.entity_id
_entity_poly.type
_entity_poly.pdbx_seq_one_letter_code
_entity_poly.pdbx_strand_id
1 'polypeptide(L)'
;MLGYIMTNIVTEYPVKTLDGIELLPEGTELTEEILKELANRNDSASYDSLSFMDYGNIRQDLFIFINYPPYHIFFSDLEEFQYILKIMESVKLPLPVLESMEYFRQNDFQTYRHSLMVFMISILLAKNLLPENIEFFSKVTISSTHDIGKICVPLEILKKSTPLTKNEHKHLKHHAVAGYALLIYFLRDHKSFIAKLALNHHERRDGSGYPRGIELTNKIVEIIAVADVYDALIMPRSYRPISYDNRTALELITTMAESGVVGWDVLKALIAQNRMEKPNYHKIVIPEEKRGKAPSGNLYGKIEAD
;
A
#
# COMPACT_ATOMS: atom_id res chain seq x y z
N MET A 1 24.55 -5.54 19.82
CA MET A 1 24.93 -5.62 18.40
C MET A 1 24.36 -6.92 17.85
N LEU A 2 23.07 -6.94 17.54
CA LEU A 2 22.42 -8.08 16.89
C LEU A 2 22.50 -7.80 15.39
N GLY A 3 23.30 -8.58 14.68
CA GLY A 3 23.39 -8.52 13.23
C GLY A 3 22.02 -8.85 12.65
N TYR A 4 21.39 -7.86 12.04
CA TYR A 4 20.30 -8.11 11.10
C TYR A 4 20.87 -9.05 10.04
N ILE A 5 20.30 -10.25 9.92
CA ILE A 5 20.50 -11.08 8.73
C ILE A 5 19.92 -10.24 7.59
N MET A 6 20.80 -9.56 6.85
CA MET A 6 20.44 -8.94 5.59
C MET A 6 20.14 -10.09 4.64
N THR A 7 18.86 -10.45 4.51
CA THR A 7 18.39 -11.13 3.32
C THR A 7 18.73 -10.22 2.15
N ASN A 8 19.76 -10.56 1.38
CA ASN A 8 20.16 -9.77 0.22
C ASN A 8 18.96 -9.69 -0.73
N ILE A 9 18.49 -8.47 -0.98
CA ILE A 9 17.34 -8.22 -1.85
C ILE A 9 17.87 -8.21 -3.27
N VAL A 10 17.34 -9.09 -4.12
CA VAL A 10 17.73 -9.21 -5.52
C VAL A 10 16.55 -8.87 -6.41
N THR A 11 16.79 -8.15 -7.50
CA THR A 11 15.76 -7.88 -8.50
C THR A 11 15.42 -9.15 -9.28
N GLU A 12 14.25 -9.74 -9.05
CA GLU A 12 13.78 -10.89 -9.85
C GLU A 12 13.44 -10.52 -11.30
N TYR A 13 13.17 -9.25 -11.57
CA TYR A 13 12.88 -8.70 -12.90
C TYR A 13 13.56 -7.33 -13.04
N PRO A 14 13.77 -6.81 -14.27
CA PRO A 14 14.34 -5.48 -14.46
C PRO A 14 13.44 -4.38 -13.88
N VAL A 15 14.05 -3.38 -13.25
CA VAL A 15 13.34 -2.20 -12.74
C VAL A 15 13.47 -1.07 -13.76
N LYS A 16 12.33 -0.57 -14.26
CA LYS A 16 12.28 0.48 -15.29
C LYS A 16 11.40 1.64 -14.85
N THR A 17 11.78 2.85 -15.22
CA THR A 17 10.90 4.02 -15.11
C THR A 17 9.76 3.92 -16.12
N LEU A 18 8.73 4.75 -15.94
CA LEU A 18 7.54 4.75 -16.81
C LEU A 18 7.88 5.05 -18.29
N ASP A 19 8.89 5.90 -18.54
CA ASP A 19 9.42 6.24 -19.87
C ASP A 19 10.42 5.20 -20.42
N GLY A 20 10.64 4.09 -19.69
CA GLY A 20 11.39 2.93 -20.17
C GLY A 20 12.89 2.94 -19.85
N ILE A 21 13.39 3.90 -19.05
CA ILE A 21 14.78 3.91 -18.60
C ILE A 21 14.99 2.75 -17.62
N GLU A 22 15.90 1.85 -17.96
CA GLU A 22 16.28 0.75 -17.07
C GLU A 22 17.18 1.25 -15.94
N LEU A 23 16.65 1.19 -14.72
CA LEU A 23 17.33 1.59 -13.51
C LEU A 23 18.21 0.46 -12.99
N LEU A 24 17.69 -0.76 -12.97
CA LEU A 24 18.40 -1.94 -12.50
C LEU A 24 18.07 -3.14 -13.38
N PRO A 25 19.06 -3.90 -13.87
CA PRO A 25 18.81 -5.15 -14.58
C PRO A 25 18.29 -6.23 -13.61
N GLU A 26 17.74 -7.30 -14.17
CA GLU A 26 17.43 -8.54 -13.43
C GLU A 26 18.70 -9.11 -12.78
N GLY A 27 18.55 -9.68 -11.58
CA GLY A 27 19.65 -10.28 -10.82
C GLY A 27 20.51 -9.27 -10.06
N THR A 28 20.13 -7.99 -10.01
CA THR A 28 20.87 -6.96 -9.27
C THR A 28 20.64 -7.11 -7.78
N GLU A 29 21.72 -7.25 -7.02
CA GLU A 29 21.69 -7.21 -5.56
C GLU A 29 21.65 -5.75 -5.06
N LEU A 30 20.65 -5.40 -4.25
CA LEU A 30 20.44 -4.05 -3.72
C LEU A 30 21.34 -3.78 -2.50
N THR A 31 22.64 -3.67 -2.75
CA THR A 31 23.63 -3.26 -1.73
C THR A 31 23.51 -1.76 -1.41
N GLU A 32 24.04 -1.32 -0.26
CA GLU A 32 24.03 0.11 0.08
C GLU A 32 24.75 0.97 -0.97
N GLU A 33 25.78 0.43 -1.62
CA GLU A 33 26.51 1.08 -2.71
C GLU A 33 25.62 1.29 -3.94
N ILE A 34 24.96 0.23 -4.43
CA ILE A 34 24.01 0.31 -5.55
C ILE A 34 22.88 1.30 -5.26
N LEU A 35 22.36 1.31 -4.04
CA LEU A 35 21.29 2.23 -3.66
C LEU A 35 21.76 3.70 -3.62
N LYS A 36 23.01 3.96 -3.20
CA LYS A 36 23.62 5.31 -3.25
C LYS A 36 23.84 5.75 -4.69
N GLU A 37 24.36 4.87 -5.55
CA GLU A 37 24.50 5.14 -6.98
C GLU A 37 23.15 5.48 -7.60
N LEU A 38 22.12 4.68 -7.30
CA LEU A 38 20.77 4.90 -7.81
C LEU A 38 20.19 6.25 -7.37
N ALA A 39 20.37 6.64 -6.11
CA ALA A 39 19.93 7.94 -5.60
C ALA A 39 20.65 9.13 -6.27
N ASN A 40 21.88 8.92 -6.72
CA ASN A 40 22.73 9.95 -7.33
C ASN A 40 22.70 9.95 -8.88
N ARG A 41 22.09 8.93 -9.50
CA ARG A 41 22.18 8.71 -10.96
C ARG A 41 21.59 9.84 -11.82
N ASN A 42 20.78 10.73 -11.25
CA ASN A 42 20.11 11.81 -11.98
C ASN A 42 20.60 13.20 -11.53
N ASP A 43 21.83 13.55 -11.89
CA ASP A 43 22.46 14.83 -11.53
C ASP A 43 21.84 16.06 -12.22
N SER A 44 21.09 15.88 -13.31
CA SER A 44 20.59 16.98 -14.18
C SER A 44 19.11 17.32 -14.06
N ALA A 45 18.30 16.61 -13.27
CA ALA A 45 16.87 16.92 -13.10
C ALA A 45 16.46 16.81 -11.64
N SER A 46 16.45 17.93 -10.91
CA SER A 46 15.57 18.05 -9.75
C SER A 46 14.14 18.06 -10.29
N TYR A 47 13.43 16.95 -10.18
CA TYR A 47 12.01 16.93 -10.57
C TYR A 47 11.25 18.00 -9.77
N ASP A 48 10.44 18.78 -10.46
CA ASP A 48 9.51 19.67 -9.78
C ASP A 48 8.60 18.83 -8.87
N SER A 49 8.53 19.23 -7.61
CA SER A 49 7.63 18.61 -6.63
C SER A 49 6.29 19.35 -6.66
N LEU A 50 5.27 18.70 -7.20
CA LEU A 50 3.93 19.28 -7.35
C LEU A 50 2.98 18.78 -6.27
N SER A 51 1.94 19.55 -6.00
CA SER A 51 0.85 19.17 -5.08
C SER A 51 0.18 17.89 -5.58
N PHE A 52 0.12 16.87 -4.72
CA PHE A 52 -0.52 15.60 -5.02
C PHE A 52 -2.03 15.77 -5.30
N MET A 53 -2.71 16.53 -4.44
CA MET A 53 -4.15 16.73 -4.57
C MET A 53 -4.53 17.57 -5.79
N ASP A 54 -3.64 18.44 -6.25
CA ASP A 54 -3.92 19.34 -7.39
C ASP A 54 -3.42 18.78 -8.73
N TYR A 55 -2.83 17.57 -8.73
CA TYR A 55 -2.36 16.91 -9.94
C TYR A 55 -3.48 16.09 -10.60
N GLY A 56 -3.74 16.39 -11.88
CA GLY A 56 -4.72 15.68 -12.69
C GLY A 56 -6.14 15.71 -12.08
N ASN A 57 -6.75 14.54 -11.92
CA ASN A 57 -8.10 14.39 -11.35
C ASN A 57 -8.11 13.86 -9.90
N ILE A 58 -6.96 13.76 -9.22
CA ILE A 58 -6.82 13.09 -7.91
C ILE A 58 -7.85 13.59 -6.90
N ARG A 59 -7.95 14.91 -6.69
CA ARG A 59 -8.93 15.48 -5.76
C ARG A 59 -10.37 15.11 -6.15
N GLN A 60 -10.76 15.30 -7.40
CA GLN A 60 -12.12 15.05 -7.86
C GLN A 60 -12.50 13.57 -7.71
N ASP A 61 -11.60 12.67 -8.12
CA ASP A 61 -11.80 11.23 -8.03
C ASP A 61 -11.90 10.77 -6.56
N LEU A 62 -11.06 11.32 -5.68
CA LEU A 62 -11.10 11.05 -4.25
C LEU A 62 -12.48 11.35 -3.66
N PHE A 63 -13.03 12.53 -3.96
CA PHE A 63 -14.37 12.91 -3.51
C PHE A 63 -15.47 11.98 -4.03
N ILE A 64 -15.30 11.36 -5.20
CA ILE A 64 -16.22 10.34 -5.70
C ILE A 64 -16.06 9.05 -4.89
N PHE A 65 -14.82 8.60 -4.66
CA PHE A 65 -14.53 7.32 -4.01
C PHE A 65 -14.99 7.25 -2.56
N ILE A 66 -14.81 8.33 -1.79
CA ILE A 66 -15.23 8.35 -0.38
C ILE A 66 -16.74 8.21 -0.20
N ASN A 67 -17.54 8.55 -1.22
CA ASN A 67 -18.99 8.40 -1.18
C ASN A 67 -19.46 6.97 -1.52
N TYR A 68 -18.56 6.11 -2.01
CA TYR A 68 -18.88 4.73 -2.34
C TYR A 68 -18.94 3.85 -1.07
N PRO A 69 -19.94 2.97 -0.88
CA PRO A 69 -19.97 2.04 0.25
C PRO A 69 -18.77 1.07 0.27
N PRO A 70 -18.15 0.79 1.44
CA PRO A 70 -18.49 1.27 2.78
C PRO A 70 -17.77 2.58 3.20
N TYR A 71 -17.02 3.25 2.31
CA TYR A 71 -16.21 4.42 2.65
C TYR A 71 -17.02 5.59 3.24
N HIS A 72 -18.25 5.79 2.79
CA HIS A 72 -19.08 6.90 3.29
C HIS A 72 -19.37 6.80 4.80
N ILE A 73 -19.45 5.58 5.36
CA ILE A 73 -19.54 5.35 6.81
C ILE A 73 -18.16 5.55 7.43
N PHE A 74 -17.12 5.05 6.77
CA PHE A 74 -15.75 5.09 7.27
C PHE A 74 -15.23 6.53 7.44
N PHE A 75 -15.58 7.43 6.52
CA PHE A 75 -15.18 8.84 6.51
C PHE A 75 -16.34 9.80 6.83
N SER A 76 -17.32 9.37 7.63
CA SER A 76 -18.50 10.19 7.97
C SER A 76 -18.23 11.30 8.99
N ASP A 77 -17.15 11.20 9.77
CA ASP A 77 -16.76 12.23 10.73
C ASP A 77 -16.10 13.40 10.00
N LEU A 78 -16.73 14.58 10.06
CA LEU A 78 -16.29 15.77 9.31
C LEU A 78 -14.95 16.32 9.82
N GLU A 79 -14.66 16.23 11.12
CA GLU A 79 -13.41 16.75 11.68
C GLU A 79 -12.24 15.84 11.29
N GLU A 80 -12.41 14.52 11.39
CA GLU A 80 -11.43 13.55 10.91
C GLU A 80 -11.22 13.67 9.41
N PHE A 81 -12.29 13.83 8.63
CA PHE A 81 -12.19 13.99 7.18
C PHE A 81 -11.45 15.27 6.77
N GLN A 82 -11.75 16.42 7.38
CA GLN A 82 -11.02 17.67 7.14
C GLN A 82 -9.54 17.54 7.52
N TYR A 83 -9.25 16.84 8.62
CA TYR A 83 -7.88 16.56 9.03
C TYR A 83 -7.13 15.74 7.96
N ILE A 84 -7.74 14.67 7.44
CA ILE A 84 -7.16 13.84 6.37
C ILE A 84 -6.87 14.70 5.13
N LEU A 85 -7.85 15.49 4.68
CA LEU A 85 -7.68 16.35 3.51
C LEU A 85 -6.52 17.33 3.68
N LYS A 86 -6.40 17.98 4.84
CA LYS A 86 -5.29 18.90 5.12
C LYS A 86 -3.93 18.21 5.00
N ILE A 87 -3.82 16.95 5.45
CA ILE A 87 -2.58 16.18 5.31
C ILE A 87 -2.33 15.87 3.82
N MET A 88 -3.33 15.38 3.09
CA MET A 88 -3.19 15.06 1.66
C MET A 88 -2.84 16.28 0.80
N GLU A 89 -3.39 17.46 1.13
CA GLU A 89 -3.09 18.73 0.45
C GLU A 89 -1.66 19.23 0.71
N SER A 90 -1.06 18.85 1.84
CA SER A 90 0.33 19.20 2.14
C SER A 90 1.35 18.35 1.37
N VAL A 91 0.90 17.26 0.74
CA VAL A 91 1.76 16.31 0.03
C VAL A 91 2.25 16.92 -1.28
N LYS A 92 3.57 16.91 -1.45
CA LYS A 92 4.20 17.15 -2.75
C LYS A 92 5.01 15.94 -3.17
N LEU A 93 4.92 15.57 -4.44
CA LEU A 93 5.65 14.44 -5.00
C LEU A 93 6.41 14.85 -6.26
N PRO A 94 7.57 14.22 -6.54
CA PRO A 94 8.24 14.36 -7.81
C PRO A 94 7.31 14.08 -8.98
N LEU A 95 7.38 14.89 -10.04
CA LEU A 95 6.54 14.73 -11.23
C LEU A 95 6.45 13.27 -11.75
N PRO A 96 7.52 12.46 -11.88
CA PRO A 96 7.41 11.08 -12.35
C PRO A 96 6.57 10.16 -11.46
N VAL A 97 6.53 10.44 -10.16
CA VAL A 97 5.69 9.70 -9.21
C VAL A 97 4.22 10.04 -9.45
N LEU A 98 3.92 11.32 -9.73
CA LEU A 98 2.56 11.76 -10.08
C LEU A 98 2.13 11.25 -11.46
N GLU A 99 3.02 11.24 -12.43
CA GLU A 99 2.79 10.65 -13.75
C GLU A 99 2.48 9.15 -13.65
N SER A 100 3.12 8.43 -12.71
CA SER A 100 2.78 7.03 -12.41
C SER A 100 1.33 6.89 -11.91
N MET A 101 0.83 7.84 -11.11
CA MET A 101 -0.58 7.85 -10.66
C MET A 101 -1.54 8.07 -11.84
N GLU A 102 -1.22 8.99 -12.74
CA GLU A 102 -2.04 9.22 -13.95
C GLU A 102 -1.99 8.01 -14.89
N TYR A 103 -0.83 7.37 -15.04
CA TYR A 103 -0.69 6.12 -15.77
C TYR A 103 -1.62 5.03 -15.21
N PHE A 104 -1.62 4.83 -13.89
CA PHE A 104 -2.55 3.89 -13.26
C PHE A 104 -4.00 4.31 -13.50
N ARG A 105 -4.33 5.60 -13.34
CA ARG A 105 -5.70 6.09 -13.57
C ARG A 105 -6.23 5.72 -14.97
N GLN A 106 -5.37 5.79 -15.98
CA GLN A 106 -5.73 5.49 -17.37
C GLN A 106 -5.71 3.99 -17.70
N ASN A 107 -4.77 3.22 -17.14
CA ASN A 107 -4.48 1.86 -17.60
C ASN A 107 -4.88 0.76 -16.60
N ASP A 108 -4.76 1.04 -15.30
CA ASP A 108 -5.12 0.19 -14.17
C ASP A 108 -5.80 0.99 -13.05
N PHE A 109 -7.06 1.38 -13.32
CA PHE A 109 -7.86 2.19 -12.42
C PHE A 109 -8.03 1.56 -11.02
N GLN A 110 -7.94 0.23 -10.92
CA GLN A 110 -8.03 -0.46 -9.62
C GLN A 110 -6.83 -0.11 -8.74
N THR A 111 -5.61 -0.13 -9.27
CA THR A 111 -4.41 0.28 -8.53
C THR A 111 -4.45 1.77 -8.18
N TYR A 112 -4.87 2.63 -9.11
CA TYR A 112 -5.03 4.07 -8.84
C TYR A 112 -5.99 4.35 -7.66
N ARG A 113 -7.22 3.85 -7.74
CA ARG A 113 -8.23 4.02 -6.68
C ARG A 113 -7.75 3.44 -5.36
N HIS A 114 -7.15 2.25 -5.40
CA HIS A 114 -6.62 1.57 -4.24
C HIS A 114 -5.55 2.41 -3.53
N SER A 115 -4.57 2.94 -4.27
CA SER A 115 -3.52 3.80 -3.72
C SER A 115 -4.08 5.04 -3.01
N LEU A 116 -5.12 5.68 -3.57
CA LEU A 116 -5.78 6.83 -2.94
C LEU A 116 -6.50 6.44 -1.64
N MET A 117 -7.25 5.34 -1.66
CA MET A 117 -8.02 4.91 -0.49
C MET A 117 -7.14 4.37 0.63
N VAL A 118 -6.11 3.58 0.31
CA VAL A 118 -5.10 3.13 1.28
C VAL A 118 -4.44 4.33 1.95
N PHE A 119 -4.17 5.40 1.20
CA PHE A 119 -3.62 6.62 1.77
C PHE A 119 -4.56 7.29 2.78
N MET A 120 -5.83 7.48 2.42
CA MET A 120 -6.83 8.04 3.34
C MET A 120 -7.02 7.18 4.60
N ILE A 121 -7.17 5.86 4.42
CA ILE A 121 -7.37 4.92 5.53
C ILE A 121 -6.15 4.94 6.46
N SER A 122 -4.94 4.97 5.89
CA SER A 122 -3.70 4.99 6.67
C SER A 122 -3.57 6.25 7.52
N ILE A 123 -3.91 7.44 6.99
CA ILE A 123 -3.92 8.68 7.79
C ILE A 123 -4.93 8.57 8.93
N LEU A 124 -6.14 8.06 8.66
CA LEU A 124 -7.19 7.94 9.67
C LEU A 124 -6.79 7.00 10.82
N LEU A 125 -6.35 5.78 10.48
CA LEU A 125 -5.93 4.80 11.48
C LEU A 125 -4.75 5.31 12.30
N ALA A 126 -3.83 6.00 11.64
CA ALA A 126 -2.68 6.55 12.30
C ALA A 126 -2.98 7.70 13.26
N LYS A 127 -3.87 8.61 12.89
CA LYS A 127 -4.35 9.67 13.80
C LYS A 127 -4.86 9.06 15.11
N ASN A 128 -5.50 7.90 15.03
CA ASN A 128 -6.07 7.20 16.17
C ASN A 128 -5.02 6.40 16.99
N LEU A 129 -4.05 5.78 16.31
CA LEU A 129 -3.05 4.91 16.95
C LEU A 129 -1.79 5.65 17.44
N LEU A 130 -1.43 6.75 16.78
CA LEU A 130 -0.18 7.48 16.96
C LEU A 130 -0.42 9.01 17.03
N PRO A 131 -1.32 9.51 17.89
CA PRO A 131 -1.78 10.90 17.87
C PRO A 131 -0.68 11.94 18.14
N GLU A 132 0.38 11.57 18.88
CA GLU A 132 1.45 12.49 19.26
C GLU A 132 2.61 12.58 18.24
N ASN A 133 2.58 11.77 17.19
CA ASN A 133 3.73 11.63 16.30
C ASN A 133 3.63 12.64 15.13
N ILE A 134 4.10 13.87 15.35
CA ILE A 134 4.12 14.92 14.31
C ILE A 134 5.05 14.54 13.14
N GLU A 135 6.19 13.89 13.43
CA GLU A 135 7.16 13.42 12.43
C GLU A 135 6.63 12.24 11.58
N PHE A 136 5.60 11.56 12.07
CA PHE A 136 4.90 10.50 11.35
C PHE A 136 4.05 11.06 10.22
N PHE A 137 3.43 12.24 10.40
CA PHE A 137 2.58 12.82 9.35
C PHE A 137 3.38 13.23 8.13
N SER A 138 4.63 13.67 8.27
CA SER A 138 5.51 13.92 7.11
C SER A 138 5.99 12.65 6.40
N LYS A 139 5.84 11.46 7.03
CA LYS A 139 6.29 10.16 6.51
C LYS A 139 5.15 9.30 5.94
N VAL A 140 3.93 9.45 6.46
CA VAL A 140 2.72 8.75 5.98
C VAL A 140 2.02 9.44 4.84
N THR A 141 2.29 10.72 4.65
CA THR A 141 1.86 11.56 3.52
C THR A 141 2.08 10.97 2.13
N ILE A 142 2.84 9.87 2.00
CA ILE A 142 3.20 9.30 0.70
C ILE A 142 2.88 7.80 0.64
N SER A 143 2.01 7.27 1.52
CA SER A 143 1.54 5.88 1.37
C SER A 143 0.76 5.64 0.07
N SER A 144 0.36 6.69 -0.65
CA SER A 144 -0.14 6.60 -2.03
C SER A 144 0.85 5.94 -3.00
N THR A 145 2.14 5.86 -2.66
CA THR A 145 3.17 5.28 -3.52
C THR A 145 3.61 3.88 -3.13
N HIS A 146 2.97 3.24 -2.13
CA HIS A 146 3.35 1.89 -1.68
C HIS A 146 3.39 0.89 -2.86
N ASP A 147 2.49 1.08 -3.81
CA ASP A 147 2.27 0.24 -5.00
C ASP A 147 2.95 0.77 -6.28
N ILE A 148 3.76 1.83 -6.21
CA ILE A 148 4.35 2.47 -7.41
C ILE A 148 5.13 1.50 -8.30
N GLY A 149 5.75 0.46 -7.70
CA GLY A 149 6.47 -0.55 -8.46
C GLY A 149 5.61 -1.37 -9.40
N LYS A 150 4.27 -1.28 -9.33
CA LYS A 150 3.36 -1.90 -10.31
C LYS A 150 3.53 -1.35 -11.72
N ILE A 151 4.20 -0.20 -11.92
CA ILE A 151 4.59 0.24 -13.27
C ILE A 151 5.54 -0.76 -13.96
N CYS A 152 6.26 -1.58 -13.19
CA CYS A 152 7.13 -2.65 -13.70
C CYS A 152 6.37 -3.98 -13.89
N VAL A 153 5.09 -4.06 -13.57
CA VAL A 153 4.27 -5.27 -13.73
C VAL A 153 3.42 -5.14 -14.99
N PRO A 154 3.47 -6.11 -15.93
CA PRO A 154 2.69 -6.05 -17.15
C PRO A 154 1.18 -5.95 -16.87
N LEU A 155 0.48 -5.15 -17.68
CA LEU A 155 -0.96 -4.89 -17.51
C LEU A 155 -1.80 -6.15 -17.62
N GLU A 156 -1.37 -7.12 -18.44
CA GLU A 156 -2.02 -8.43 -18.57
C GLU A 156 -1.97 -9.24 -17.26
N ILE A 157 -0.95 -9.04 -16.43
CA ILE A 157 -0.84 -9.65 -15.09
C ILE A 157 -1.72 -8.89 -14.10
N LEU A 158 -1.62 -7.55 -14.06
CA LEU A 158 -2.41 -6.70 -13.15
C LEU A 158 -3.92 -6.84 -13.36
N LYS A 159 -4.34 -7.01 -14.61
CA LYS A 159 -5.75 -7.06 -15.02
C LYS A 159 -6.27 -8.49 -15.20
N LYS A 160 -5.46 -9.50 -14.86
CA LYS A 160 -5.84 -10.91 -15.01
C LYS A 160 -7.08 -11.23 -14.16
N SER A 161 -8.06 -11.88 -14.79
CA SER A 161 -9.29 -12.35 -14.14
C SER A 161 -9.33 -13.86 -13.90
N THR A 162 -8.31 -14.58 -14.39
CA THR A 162 -8.07 -15.99 -14.11
C THR A 162 -6.96 -16.14 -13.06
N PRO A 163 -6.73 -17.34 -12.49
CA PRO A 163 -5.66 -17.53 -11.53
C PRO A 163 -4.30 -17.17 -12.14
N LEU A 164 -3.39 -16.67 -11.30
CA LEU A 164 -2.03 -16.37 -11.73
C LEU A 164 -1.22 -17.65 -11.84
N THR A 165 -0.33 -17.75 -12.82
CA THR A 165 0.74 -18.75 -12.80
C THR A 165 1.75 -18.40 -11.72
N LYS A 166 2.61 -19.36 -11.35
CA LYS A 166 3.71 -19.10 -10.39
C LYS A 166 4.62 -17.95 -10.82
N ASN A 167 4.92 -17.86 -12.13
CA ASN A 167 5.79 -16.81 -12.67
C ASN A 167 5.10 -15.45 -12.66
N GLU A 168 3.82 -15.38 -13.04
CA GLU A 168 3.06 -14.13 -12.94
C GLU A 168 2.92 -13.66 -11.49
N HIS A 169 2.74 -14.60 -10.56
CA HIS A 169 2.69 -14.28 -9.13
C HIS A 169 4.04 -13.75 -8.62
N LYS A 170 5.17 -14.33 -9.03
CA LYS A 170 6.51 -13.78 -8.73
C LYS A 170 6.69 -12.37 -9.28
N HIS A 171 6.28 -12.16 -10.53
CA HIS A 171 6.34 -10.85 -11.17
C HIS A 171 5.48 -9.82 -10.45
N LEU A 172 4.29 -10.21 -10.00
CA LEU A 172 3.45 -9.35 -9.17
C LEU A 172 4.15 -9.04 -7.85
N LYS A 173 4.70 -10.02 -7.11
CA LYS A 173 5.41 -9.76 -5.83
C LYS A 173 6.63 -8.84 -5.99
N HIS A 174 7.27 -8.86 -7.16
CA HIS A 174 8.44 -8.03 -7.46
C HIS A 174 8.14 -6.52 -7.39
N HIS A 175 6.88 -6.07 -7.49
CA HIS A 175 6.53 -4.65 -7.40
C HIS A 175 7.03 -4.00 -6.10
N ALA A 176 7.13 -4.72 -4.99
CA ALA A 176 7.65 -4.18 -3.73
C ALA A 176 9.14 -3.79 -3.87
N VAL A 177 9.94 -4.64 -4.53
CA VAL A 177 11.36 -4.39 -4.80
C VAL A 177 11.53 -3.30 -5.86
N ALA A 178 10.74 -3.34 -6.93
CA ALA A 178 10.75 -2.30 -7.97
C ALA A 178 10.37 -0.92 -7.39
N GLY A 179 9.33 -0.87 -6.55
CA GLY A 179 8.88 0.35 -5.88
C GLY A 179 9.96 0.94 -4.97
N TYR A 180 10.71 0.08 -4.27
CA TYR A 180 11.85 0.51 -3.46
C TYR A 180 12.90 1.25 -4.29
N ALA A 181 13.34 0.63 -5.39
CA ALA A 181 14.35 1.19 -6.28
C ALA A 181 13.86 2.48 -6.97
N LEU A 182 12.64 2.48 -7.51
CA LEU A 182 12.03 3.65 -8.15
C LEU A 182 11.95 4.84 -7.20
N LEU A 183 11.53 4.63 -5.95
CA LEU A 183 11.43 5.71 -4.97
C LEU A 183 12.79 6.21 -4.51
N ILE A 184 13.80 5.34 -4.39
CA ILE A 184 15.19 5.79 -4.14
C ILE A 184 15.67 6.71 -5.26
N TYR A 185 15.41 6.32 -6.51
CA TYR A 185 15.77 7.10 -7.69
C TYR A 185 15.05 8.46 -7.74
N PHE A 186 13.71 8.47 -7.68
CA PHE A 186 12.92 9.69 -7.82
C PHE A 186 13.04 10.64 -6.63
N LEU A 187 13.21 10.13 -5.41
CA LEU A 187 13.38 10.95 -4.20
C LEU A 187 14.83 11.34 -3.95
N ARG A 188 15.78 10.75 -4.70
CA ARG A 188 17.22 10.97 -4.53
C ARG A 188 17.70 10.74 -3.09
N ASP A 189 17.13 9.73 -2.44
CA ASP A 189 17.44 9.39 -1.06
C ASP A 189 17.48 7.87 -0.85
N HIS A 190 18.70 7.32 -0.81
CA HIS A 190 18.95 5.90 -0.54
C HIS A 190 18.50 5.45 0.86
N LYS A 191 18.28 6.38 1.80
CA LYS A 191 17.78 6.10 3.15
C LYS A 191 16.27 6.33 3.29
N SER A 192 15.59 6.73 2.20
CA SER A 192 14.19 7.11 2.18
C SER A 192 13.30 6.12 2.93
N PHE A 193 12.60 6.63 3.93
CA PHE A 193 11.59 5.84 4.65
C PHE A 193 10.45 5.43 3.73
N ILE A 194 10.05 6.29 2.79
CA ILE A 194 8.97 6.05 1.83
C ILE A 194 9.33 4.88 0.91
N ALA A 195 10.58 4.85 0.44
CA ALA A 195 11.07 3.73 -0.35
C ALA A 195 11.05 2.43 0.47
N LYS A 196 11.54 2.46 1.73
CA LYS A 196 11.48 1.29 2.63
C LYS A 196 10.05 0.85 2.95
N LEU A 197 9.10 1.77 2.99
CA LEU A 197 7.68 1.46 3.19
C LEU A 197 7.14 0.70 1.97
N ALA A 198 7.41 1.18 0.74
CA ALA A 198 7.05 0.44 -0.47
C ALA A 198 7.69 -0.96 -0.52
N LEU A 199 8.92 -1.10 -0.04
CA LEU A 199 9.56 -2.40 0.08
C LEU A 199 8.82 -3.35 1.05
N ASN A 200 8.39 -2.84 2.21
CA ASN A 200 7.98 -3.68 3.34
C ASN A 200 6.45 -3.73 3.57
N HIS A 201 5.62 -3.08 2.76
CA HIS A 201 4.16 -3.01 3.02
C HIS A 201 3.45 -4.38 2.94
N HIS A 202 4.09 -5.38 2.33
CA HIS A 202 3.65 -6.77 2.33
C HIS A 202 4.35 -7.67 3.37
N GLU A 203 5.27 -7.14 4.17
CA GLU A 203 5.80 -7.84 5.34
C GLU A 203 4.71 -8.00 6.40
N ARG A 204 4.87 -9.00 7.26
CA ARG A 204 3.89 -9.38 8.29
C ARG A 204 4.59 -9.57 9.63
N ARG A 205 3.86 -9.40 10.74
CA ARG A 205 4.47 -9.46 12.08
C ARG A 205 5.13 -10.80 12.40
N ASP A 206 4.58 -11.88 11.86
CA ASP A 206 5.05 -13.25 12.04
C ASP A 206 6.13 -13.66 11.04
N GLY A 207 6.59 -12.74 10.17
CA GLY A 207 7.58 -13.03 9.14
C GLY A 207 7.06 -13.78 7.91
N SER A 208 5.74 -14.05 7.82
CA SER A 208 5.13 -14.76 6.68
C SER A 208 5.04 -13.91 5.40
N GLY A 209 5.38 -12.61 5.49
CA GLY A 209 5.27 -11.64 4.41
C GLY A 209 6.39 -11.72 3.37
N TYR A 210 6.47 -10.68 2.54
CA TYR A 210 7.44 -10.58 1.45
C TYR A 210 7.79 -9.11 1.18
N PRO A 211 8.90 -8.80 0.47
CA PRO A 211 9.80 -9.71 -0.25
C PRO A 211 10.88 -10.37 0.60
N ARG A 212 11.10 -9.93 1.84
CA ARG A 212 12.21 -10.39 2.69
C ARG A 212 11.81 -11.49 3.66
N GLY A 213 10.52 -11.59 4.01
CA GLY A 213 10.04 -12.57 4.98
C GLY A 213 10.57 -12.28 6.38
N ILE A 214 10.52 -11.00 6.77
CA ILE A 214 11.02 -10.52 8.07
C ILE A 214 9.86 -10.19 8.99
N GLU A 215 10.08 -10.32 10.30
CA GLU A 215 9.11 -9.85 11.28
C GLU A 215 8.92 -8.33 11.17
N LEU A 216 7.69 -7.93 10.85
CA LEU A 216 7.33 -6.53 10.75
C LEU A 216 7.19 -5.89 12.12
N THR A 217 8.12 -5.01 12.46
CA THR A 217 8.13 -4.26 13.74
C THR A 217 7.72 -2.80 13.59
N ASN A 218 7.74 -2.26 12.38
CA ASN A 218 7.41 -0.86 12.15
C ASN A 218 5.89 -0.65 12.13
N LYS A 219 5.37 0.05 13.14
CA LYS A 219 3.93 0.33 13.30
C LYS A 219 3.31 1.07 12.12
N ILE A 220 4.05 1.96 11.46
CA ILE A 220 3.55 2.72 10.30
C ILE A 220 3.29 1.77 9.12
N VAL A 221 4.27 0.92 8.82
CA VAL A 221 4.16 -0.06 7.74
C VAL A 221 3.07 -1.08 8.05
N GLU A 222 2.88 -1.44 9.32
CA GLU A 222 1.77 -2.31 9.76
C GLU A 222 0.40 -1.67 9.53
N ILE A 223 0.24 -0.37 9.83
CA ILE A 223 -1.01 0.37 9.55
C ILE A 223 -1.33 0.34 8.05
N ILE A 224 -0.33 0.59 7.22
CA ILE A 224 -0.49 0.60 5.76
C ILE A 224 -0.79 -0.80 5.24
N ALA A 225 -0.12 -1.83 5.76
CA ALA A 225 -0.38 -3.23 5.42
C ALA A 225 -1.83 -3.63 5.73
N VAL A 226 -2.37 -3.20 6.88
CA VAL A 226 -3.78 -3.45 7.24
C VAL A 226 -4.72 -2.65 6.35
N ALA A 227 -4.41 -1.39 6.03
CA ALA A 227 -5.21 -0.57 5.12
C ALA A 227 -5.24 -1.13 3.70
N ASP A 228 -4.10 -1.61 3.19
CA ASP A 228 -3.94 -2.31 1.91
C ASP A 228 -4.85 -3.54 1.83
N VAL A 229 -4.72 -4.45 2.79
CA VAL A 229 -5.54 -5.66 2.86
C VAL A 229 -7.03 -5.31 2.97
N TYR A 230 -7.39 -4.35 3.82
CA TYR A 230 -8.77 -3.95 4.01
C TYR A 230 -9.39 -3.42 2.72
N ASP A 231 -8.81 -2.38 2.09
CA ASP A 231 -9.31 -1.83 0.82
C ASP A 231 -9.41 -2.91 -0.25
N ALA A 232 -8.39 -3.78 -0.34
CA ALA A 232 -8.41 -4.87 -1.29
C ALA A 232 -9.61 -5.80 -1.09
N LEU A 233 -9.98 -6.14 0.15
CA LEU A 233 -11.10 -7.02 0.45
C LEU A 233 -12.46 -6.37 0.12
N ILE A 234 -12.67 -5.12 0.54
CA ILE A 234 -13.98 -4.45 0.42
C ILE A 234 -14.28 -3.95 -0.99
N MET A 235 -13.29 -3.94 -1.90
CA MET A 235 -13.46 -3.49 -3.28
C MET A 235 -13.37 -4.63 -4.30
N PRO A 236 -14.12 -4.55 -5.42
CA PRO A 236 -13.95 -5.46 -6.54
C PRO A 236 -12.52 -5.45 -7.08
N ARG A 237 -12.06 -6.63 -7.52
CA ARG A 237 -10.77 -6.84 -8.18
C ARG A 237 -10.98 -7.64 -9.46
N SER A 238 -10.04 -7.57 -10.41
CA SER A 238 -10.14 -8.32 -11.68
C SER A 238 -10.35 -9.84 -11.48
N TYR A 239 -9.70 -10.41 -10.47
CA TYR A 239 -9.81 -11.83 -10.06
C TYR A 239 -10.92 -12.09 -9.01
N ARG A 240 -11.63 -11.06 -8.57
CA ARG A 240 -12.72 -11.12 -7.58
C ARG A 240 -13.74 -10.01 -7.90
N PRO A 241 -14.67 -10.24 -8.86
CA PRO A 241 -15.61 -9.21 -9.29
C PRO A 241 -16.60 -8.77 -8.21
N ILE A 242 -16.97 -9.68 -7.30
CA ILE A 242 -17.81 -9.38 -6.14
C ILE A 242 -16.90 -9.17 -4.94
N SER A 243 -16.91 -7.98 -4.34
CA SER A 243 -16.13 -7.71 -3.14
C SER A 243 -16.65 -8.49 -1.92
N TYR A 244 -15.83 -8.53 -0.88
CA TYR A 244 -16.31 -8.94 0.43
C TYR A 244 -17.25 -7.87 0.99
N ASP A 245 -18.32 -8.30 1.66
CA ASP A 245 -19.03 -7.37 2.53
C ASP A 245 -18.11 -6.94 3.68
N ASN A 246 -18.40 -5.76 4.23
CA ASN A 246 -17.54 -5.14 5.24
C ASN A 246 -17.32 -6.03 6.47
N ARG A 247 -18.36 -6.75 6.92
CA ARG A 247 -18.24 -7.63 8.09
C ARG A 247 -17.29 -8.79 7.77
N THR A 248 -17.45 -9.45 6.64
CA THR A 248 -16.56 -10.54 6.26
C THR A 248 -15.11 -10.07 6.11
N ALA A 249 -14.87 -8.88 5.54
CA ALA A 249 -13.53 -8.32 5.45
C ALA A 249 -12.89 -8.13 6.84
N LEU A 250 -13.62 -7.57 7.81
CA LEU A 250 -13.14 -7.39 9.17
C LEU A 250 -12.92 -8.72 9.92
N GLU A 251 -13.77 -9.73 9.69
CA GLU A 251 -13.59 -11.06 10.29
C GLU A 251 -12.38 -11.81 9.72
N LEU A 252 -12.04 -11.60 8.44
CA LEU A 252 -10.81 -12.12 7.85
C LEU A 252 -9.57 -11.47 8.47
N ILE A 253 -9.54 -10.15 8.60
CA ILE A 253 -8.44 -9.45 9.26
C ILE A 253 -8.38 -9.81 10.76
N THR A 254 -9.52 -10.11 11.39
CA THR A 254 -9.56 -10.69 12.74
C THR A 254 -8.83 -12.02 12.81
N THR A 255 -9.04 -12.90 11.83
CA THR A 255 -8.31 -14.18 11.75
C THR A 255 -6.81 -13.95 11.53
N MET A 256 -6.41 -12.91 10.79
CA MET A 256 -5.00 -12.52 10.67
C MET A 256 -4.42 -12.07 12.02
N ALA A 257 -5.18 -11.34 12.83
CA ALA A 257 -4.73 -10.92 14.17
C ALA A 257 -4.64 -12.08 15.17
N GLU A 258 -5.60 -13.02 15.12
CA GLU A 258 -5.59 -14.25 15.91
C GLU A 258 -4.33 -15.09 15.65
N SER A 259 -3.92 -15.18 14.38
CA SER A 259 -2.69 -15.89 13.97
C SER A 259 -1.41 -15.07 14.13
N GLY A 260 -1.49 -13.84 14.66
CA GLY A 260 -0.32 -12.98 14.89
C GLY A 260 0.25 -12.31 13.63
N VAL A 261 -0.41 -12.41 12.47
CA VAL A 261 0.01 -11.80 11.20
C VAL A 261 -0.07 -10.26 11.25
N VAL A 262 -1.08 -9.72 11.96
CA VAL A 262 -1.30 -8.28 12.19
C VAL A 262 -1.62 -8.00 13.65
N GLY A 263 -1.45 -6.76 14.10
CA GLY A 263 -1.65 -6.34 15.49
C GLY A 263 -3.12 -6.12 15.84
N TRP A 264 -3.50 -6.54 17.06
CA TRP A 264 -4.84 -6.31 17.60
C TRP A 264 -5.23 -4.85 17.71
N ASP A 265 -4.28 -3.97 18.02
CA ASP A 265 -4.50 -2.53 18.11
C ASP A 265 -4.90 -1.93 16.76
N VAL A 266 -4.18 -2.29 15.69
CA VAL A 266 -4.47 -1.82 14.32
C VAL A 266 -5.84 -2.34 13.84
N LEU A 267 -6.13 -3.63 14.07
CA LEU A 267 -7.45 -4.21 13.78
C LEU A 267 -8.57 -3.49 14.55
N LYS A 268 -8.38 -3.26 15.86
CA LYS A 268 -9.40 -2.60 16.69
C LYS A 268 -9.64 -1.15 16.24
N ALA A 269 -8.59 -0.43 15.84
CA ALA A 269 -8.73 0.90 15.26
C ALA A 269 -9.53 0.86 13.95
N LEU A 270 -9.27 -0.12 13.09
CA LEU A 270 -10.04 -0.33 11.86
C LEU A 270 -11.52 -0.65 12.14
N ILE A 271 -11.81 -1.52 13.12
CA ILE A 271 -13.19 -1.85 13.51
C ILE A 271 -13.90 -0.63 14.11
N ALA A 272 -13.21 0.14 14.97
CA ALA A 272 -13.74 1.38 15.53
C ALA A 272 -14.19 2.34 14.43
N GLN A 273 -13.34 2.53 13.42
CA GLN A 273 -13.62 3.40 12.28
C GLN A 273 -14.70 2.85 11.34
N ASN A 274 -15.06 1.57 11.44
CA ASN A 274 -16.20 0.99 10.73
C ASN A 274 -17.53 1.05 11.50
N ARG A 275 -17.53 1.50 12.76
CA ARG A 275 -18.74 1.68 13.55
C ARG A 275 -19.24 3.12 13.42
N MET A 276 -20.57 3.29 13.35
CA MET A 276 -21.21 4.61 13.26
C MET A 276 -20.80 5.55 14.40
N GLU A 277 -20.64 5.03 15.61
CA GLU A 277 -20.30 5.81 16.81
C GLU A 277 -18.80 6.13 16.94
N LYS A 278 -17.94 5.57 16.08
CA LYS A 278 -16.48 5.77 16.11
C LYS A 278 -15.87 5.63 17.52
N PRO A 279 -16.20 4.57 18.28
CA PRO A 279 -15.77 4.48 19.68
C PRO A 279 -14.24 4.37 19.76
N ASN A 280 -13.66 4.82 20.87
CA ASN A 280 -12.24 4.62 21.11
C ASN A 280 -11.86 3.13 20.95
N TYR A 281 -10.80 2.85 20.19
CA TYR A 281 -10.42 1.49 19.81
C TYR A 281 -10.08 0.57 21.01
N HIS A 282 -9.66 1.14 22.14
CA HIS A 282 -9.44 0.38 23.38
C HIS A 282 -10.73 -0.23 23.94
N LYS A 283 -11.90 0.33 23.59
CA LYS A 283 -13.23 -0.16 24.00
C LYS A 283 -13.80 -1.20 23.03
N ILE A 284 -13.11 -1.53 21.95
CA ILE A 284 -13.58 -2.52 20.98
C ILE A 284 -13.45 -3.93 21.56
N VAL A 285 -14.61 -4.56 21.72
CA VAL A 285 -14.75 -5.99 21.95
C VAL A 285 -14.97 -6.68 20.60
N ILE A 286 -14.19 -7.72 20.35
CA ILE A 286 -14.24 -8.53 19.15
C ILE A 286 -15.27 -9.65 19.38
N PRO A 287 -16.31 -9.79 18.55
CA PRO A 287 -17.25 -10.89 18.68
C PRO A 287 -16.58 -12.24 18.43
N GLU A 288 -16.89 -13.25 19.23
CA GLU A 288 -16.44 -14.64 18.99
C GLU A 288 -17.17 -15.27 17.79
N GLU A 289 -18.40 -14.82 17.51
CA GLU A 289 -19.23 -15.37 16.44
C GLU A 289 -18.88 -14.76 15.07
N LYS A 290 -18.28 -15.58 14.20
CA LYS A 290 -18.01 -15.26 12.79
C LYS A 290 -19.25 -15.58 11.94
N ARG A 291 -19.72 -14.62 11.14
CA ARG A 291 -20.89 -14.79 10.26
C ARG A 291 -20.60 -14.47 8.78
N GLY A 292 -19.38 -14.03 8.49
CA GLY A 292 -18.95 -13.63 7.17
C GLY A 292 -18.82 -14.80 6.21
N LYS A 293 -19.01 -14.52 4.91
CA LYS A 293 -18.88 -15.49 3.82
C LYS A 293 -18.10 -14.86 2.68
N ALA A 294 -17.05 -15.55 2.22
CA ALA A 294 -16.32 -15.11 1.06
C ALA A 294 -17.23 -15.09 -0.19
N PRO A 295 -17.05 -14.13 -1.12
CA PRO A 295 -17.84 -14.07 -2.34
C PRO A 295 -17.55 -15.30 -3.22
N SER A 296 -18.58 -15.77 -3.94
CA SER A 296 -18.45 -16.86 -4.90
C SER A 296 -17.47 -16.50 -6.03
N GLY A 297 -16.68 -17.47 -6.50
CA GLY A 297 -15.76 -17.25 -7.61
C GLY A 297 -14.51 -16.43 -7.27
N ASN A 298 -14.21 -16.21 -5.99
CA ASN A 298 -12.99 -15.54 -5.56
C ASN A 298 -11.72 -16.34 -5.96
N LEU A 299 -10.83 -15.71 -6.72
CA LEU A 299 -9.54 -16.28 -7.13
C LEU A 299 -8.34 -15.63 -6.43
N TYR A 300 -8.56 -14.81 -5.39
CA TYR A 300 -7.49 -14.20 -4.61
C TYR A 300 -6.54 -15.24 -4.02
N GLY A 301 -5.25 -15.06 -4.26
CA GLY A 301 -4.19 -15.96 -3.79
C GLY A 301 -4.22 -17.35 -4.44
N LYS A 302 -5.09 -17.61 -5.42
CA LYS A 302 -5.10 -18.87 -6.16
C LYS A 302 -4.05 -18.83 -7.26
N ILE A 303 -3.19 -19.84 -7.25
CA ILE A 303 -2.17 -20.07 -8.26
C ILE A 303 -2.61 -21.27 -9.10
N GLU A 304 -2.44 -21.20 -10.42
CA GLU A 304 -2.69 -22.35 -11.29
C GLU A 304 -1.86 -23.55 -10.81
N ALA A 305 -2.47 -24.73 -10.73
CA ALA A 305 -1.74 -25.96 -10.44
C ALA A 305 -0.85 -26.29 -11.65
N ASP A 306 0.39 -26.72 -11.38
CA ASP A 306 1.32 -27.18 -12.42
C ASP A 306 0.80 -28.43 -13.14
#